data_AF-A0A0D2NB27-F1
#
_entry.id   AF-A0A0D2NB27-F1
#
_cell.length_a   1.000
_cell.length_b   1.000
_cell.length_c   1.000
_cell.angle_alpha   90.00
_cell.angle_beta   90.00
_cell.angle_gamma   90.00
#
_symmetry.space_group_name_H-M   'P 1'
#
loop_
_entity.id
_entity.type
_entity.pdbx_description
1 polymer ?
#
loop_
_entity_poly.entity_id
_entity_poly.type
_entity_poly.pdbx_seq_one_letter_code
_entity_poly.pdbx_strand_id
1 'polypeptide(L)'
;MSSVLKVLELFSGTGSISHWAASQNATQSAVRYEVTSLDIRGVGRFNPTHMTDILQFDYRAAWQPGAFDWVHASPPCTMYSRARTTGGPRDLEGADRLVQRGLDIIDYLQPRLWTLENPQGLLMHRPLMQPLQPNMRVVDYCQYGSPWRKRTCIWTNAGGFEPLRCNPRTCASCKDGMHIVRLSNSWPKDEALAAQYRQHKASSRWSKGALPPALLDALASGAAGA
;
A
#
# COMPACT_ATOMS: atom_id res chain seq x y z
N MET A 1 -8.32 -23.53 -18.27
CA MET A 1 -8.49 -22.13 -18.70
C MET A 1 -7.92 -21.27 -17.59
N SER A 2 -7.05 -20.31 -17.88
CA SER A 2 -6.55 -19.38 -16.86
C SER A 2 -7.70 -18.46 -16.42
N SER A 3 -7.93 -18.31 -15.13
CA SER A 3 -8.92 -17.35 -14.61
C SER A 3 -8.36 -15.94 -14.67
N VAL A 4 -9.21 -14.95 -14.87
CA VAL A 4 -8.83 -13.52 -14.86
C VAL A 4 -9.43 -12.88 -13.62
N LEU A 5 -8.60 -12.23 -12.81
CA LEU A 5 -9.01 -11.41 -11.68
C LEU A 5 -8.84 -9.93 -12.02
N LYS A 6 -9.92 -9.15 -11.87
CA LYS A 6 -9.94 -7.71 -12.09
C LYS A 6 -9.59 -6.99 -10.80
N VAL A 7 -8.63 -6.08 -10.87
CA VAL A 7 -8.12 -5.33 -9.72
C VAL A 7 -8.28 -3.84 -9.95
N LEU A 8 -8.82 -3.12 -8.96
CA LEU A 8 -8.86 -1.66 -8.93
C LEU A 8 -7.82 -1.13 -7.95
N GLU A 9 -6.87 -0.33 -8.44
CA GLU A 9 -5.80 0.30 -7.66
C GLU A 9 -6.09 1.81 -7.50
N LEU A 10 -6.74 2.19 -6.39
CA LEU A 10 -7.01 3.58 -6.02
C LEU A 10 -5.80 4.23 -5.34
N PHE A 11 -5.56 5.50 -5.66
CA PHE A 11 -4.38 6.26 -5.21
C PHE A 11 -3.07 5.58 -5.66
N SER A 12 -3.06 5.12 -6.92
CA SER A 12 -2.04 4.18 -7.43
C SER A 12 -0.60 4.68 -7.34
N GLY A 13 -0.35 5.99 -7.29
CA GLY A 13 0.98 6.58 -7.16
C GLY A 13 1.94 6.05 -8.23
N THR A 14 2.91 5.22 -7.82
CA THR A 14 3.87 4.59 -8.75
C THR A 14 3.43 3.21 -9.27
N GLY A 15 2.17 2.81 -9.07
CA GLY A 15 1.60 1.57 -9.59
C GLY A 15 2.11 0.30 -8.93
N SER A 16 2.10 0.22 -7.59
CA SER A 16 2.65 -0.95 -6.88
C SER A 16 1.92 -2.24 -7.24
N ILE A 17 0.58 -2.21 -7.28
CA ILE A 17 -0.23 -3.36 -7.66
C ILE A 17 -0.13 -3.60 -9.16
N SER A 18 -0.13 -2.55 -9.98
CA SER A 18 0.08 -2.66 -11.42
C SER A 18 1.39 -3.39 -11.78
N HIS A 19 2.50 -3.05 -11.10
CA HIS A 19 3.78 -3.71 -11.29
C HIS A 19 3.80 -5.15 -10.76
N TRP A 20 3.21 -5.39 -9.60
CA TRP A 20 3.06 -6.74 -9.05
C TRP A 20 2.25 -7.63 -10.00
N ALA A 21 1.07 -7.19 -10.44
CA ALA A 21 0.22 -7.92 -11.39
C ALA A 21 0.94 -8.25 -12.70
N ALA A 22 1.72 -7.30 -13.24
CA ALA A 22 2.54 -7.55 -14.42
C ALA A 22 3.59 -8.65 -14.18
N SER A 23 4.23 -8.67 -13.00
CA SER A 23 5.18 -9.72 -12.63
C SER A 23 4.51 -11.09 -12.50
N GLN A 24 3.33 -11.17 -11.88
CA GLN A 24 2.54 -12.40 -11.77
C GLN A 24 2.10 -12.95 -13.13
N ASN A 25 1.70 -12.05 -14.04
CA ASN A 25 1.28 -12.42 -15.39
C ASN A 25 2.45 -12.94 -16.25
N ALA A 26 3.69 -12.49 -15.98
CA ALA A 26 4.87 -12.92 -16.72
C ALA A 26 5.33 -14.34 -16.33
N THR A 27 5.02 -14.82 -15.12
CA THR A 27 5.47 -16.12 -14.61
C THR A 27 4.54 -17.29 -14.96
N GLN A 28 3.67 -17.14 -15.97
CA GLN A 28 2.73 -18.18 -16.45
C GLN A 28 1.79 -18.76 -15.36
N SER A 29 1.28 -17.90 -14.48
CA SER A 29 0.30 -18.27 -13.45
C SER A 29 -1.02 -18.78 -14.05
N ALA A 30 -1.67 -19.71 -13.36
CA ALA A 30 -3.03 -20.17 -13.68
C ALA A 30 -4.09 -19.05 -13.55
N VAL A 31 -3.70 -17.93 -12.93
CA VAL A 31 -4.51 -16.72 -12.74
C VAL A 31 -3.80 -15.55 -13.39
N ARG A 32 -4.53 -14.76 -14.17
CA ARG A 32 -4.09 -13.48 -14.75
C ARG A 32 -4.75 -12.33 -14.00
N TYR A 33 -4.00 -11.26 -13.74
CA TYR A 33 -4.51 -10.04 -13.13
C TYR A 33 -4.68 -8.94 -14.17
N GLU A 34 -5.84 -8.29 -14.21
CA GLU A 34 -6.11 -7.10 -15.01
C GLU A 34 -6.32 -5.90 -14.09
N VAL A 35 -5.43 -4.91 -14.18
CA VAL A 35 -5.44 -3.76 -13.25
C VAL A 35 -6.02 -2.52 -13.93
N THR A 36 -7.04 -1.93 -13.30
CA THR A 36 -7.48 -0.56 -13.53
C THR A 36 -6.94 0.29 -12.40
N SER A 37 -6.24 1.39 -12.72
CA SER A 37 -5.63 2.27 -11.71
C SER A 37 -6.22 3.67 -11.77
N LEU A 38 -6.33 4.33 -10.62
CA LEU A 38 -6.81 5.70 -10.49
C LEU A 38 -5.85 6.51 -9.62
N ASP A 39 -5.44 7.68 -10.11
CA ASP A 39 -4.71 8.69 -9.32
C ASP A 39 -4.98 10.08 -9.90
N ILE A 40 -4.74 11.13 -9.11
CA ILE A 40 -4.90 12.52 -9.57
C ILE A 40 -3.86 12.90 -10.63
N ARG A 41 -2.74 12.17 -10.70
CA ARG A 41 -1.66 12.40 -11.68
C ARG A 41 -0.79 11.16 -11.88
N GLY A 42 -0.02 11.15 -12.96
CA GLY A 42 1.10 10.21 -13.11
C GLY A 42 2.25 10.52 -12.13
N VAL A 43 2.99 9.48 -11.72
CA VAL A 43 4.17 9.61 -10.84
C VAL A 43 5.36 8.87 -11.47
N GLY A 44 6.42 9.61 -11.77
CA GLY A 44 7.60 9.05 -12.44
C GLY A 44 7.27 8.63 -13.86
N ARG A 45 7.40 7.33 -14.16
CA ARG A 45 7.06 6.75 -15.47
C ARG A 45 5.70 6.04 -15.49
N PHE A 46 5.00 6.02 -14.35
CA PHE A 46 3.71 5.36 -14.23
C PHE A 46 2.58 6.36 -14.49
N ASN A 47 1.65 5.99 -15.36
CA ASN A 47 0.42 6.74 -15.62
C ASN A 47 -0.78 5.84 -15.26
N PRO A 48 -1.70 6.32 -14.40
CA PRO A 48 -2.90 5.56 -14.04
C PRO A 48 -3.84 5.41 -15.25
N THR A 49 -4.69 4.38 -15.22
CA THR A 49 -5.77 4.18 -16.21
C THR A 49 -6.73 5.39 -16.23
N HIS A 50 -7.09 5.88 -15.04
CA HIS A 50 -7.88 7.09 -14.86
C HIS A 50 -7.03 8.13 -14.13
N MET A 51 -6.63 9.19 -14.85
CA MET A 51 -5.92 10.32 -14.26
C MET A 51 -6.91 11.42 -13.89
N THR A 52 -7.40 11.40 -12.65
CA THR A 52 -8.48 12.27 -12.19
C THR A 52 -8.53 12.37 -10.67
N ASP A 53 -9.08 13.46 -10.14
CA ASP A 53 -9.34 13.57 -8.71
C ASP A 53 -10.44 12.57 -8.31
N ILE A 54 -10.12 11.67 -7.38
CA ILE A 54 -11.06 10.67 -6.88
C ILE A 54 -12.32 11.31 -6.28
N LEU A 55 -12.25 12.53 -5.76
CA LEU A 55 -13.41 13.24 -5.22
C LEU A 55 -14.40 13.65 -6.32
N GLN A 56 -13.91 13.82 -7.55
CA GLN A 56 -14.69 14.22 -8.73
C GLN A 56 -15.04 13.04 -9.65
N PHE A 57 -14.42 11.88 -9.46
CA PHE A 57 -14.64 10.71 -10.30
C PHE A 57 -16.02 10.08 -10.06
N ASP A 58 -16.84 10.02 -11.11
CA ASP A 58 -18.13 9.34 -11.08
C ASP A 58 -17.98 7.83 -11.27
N TYR A 59 -17.59 7.16 -10.18
CA TYR A 59 -17.37 5.71 -10.16
C TYR A 59 -18.64 4.89 -10.39
N ARG A 60 -19.84 5.48 -10.16
CA ARG A 60 -21.12 4.78 -10.37
C ARG A 60 -21.52 4.77 -11.84
N ALA A 61 -21.18 5.83 -12.58
CA ALA A 61 -21.30 5.83 -14.04
C ALA A 61 -20.23 4.94 -14.68
N ALA A 62 -19.02 4.89 -14.11
CA ALA A 62 -17.92 4.10 -14.66
C ALA A 62 -18.07 2.59 -14.45
N TRP A 63 -18.58 2.17 -13.28
CA TRP A 63 -18.54 0.77 -12.87
C TRP A 63 -19.83 0.32 -12.18
N GLN A 64 -20.13 -0.97 -12.33
CA GLN A 64 -21.23 -1.65 -11.64
C GLN A 64 -20.69 -2.37 -10.39
N PRO A 65 -21.54 -2.63 -9.37
CA PRO A 65 -21.17 -3.54 -8.28
C PRO A 65 -20.68 -4.89 -8.81
N GLY A 66 -19.64 -5.46 -8.18
CA GLY A 66 -19.01 -6.70 -8.62
C GLY A 66 -18.09 -6.58 -9.85
N ALA A 67 -17.83 -5.36 -10.35
CA ALA A 67 -16.95 -5.16 -11.50
C ALA A 67 -15.47 -5.56 -11.25
N PHE A 68 -15.06 -5.64 -9.99
CA PHE A 68 -13.69 -5.96 -9.57
C PHE A 68 -13.68 -7.06 -8.52
N ASP A 69 -12.74 -7.99 -8.66
CA ASP A 69 -12.49 -9.05 -7.69
C ASP A 69 -11.68 -8.52 -6.48
N TRP A 70 -10.83 -7.53 -6.71
CA TRP A 70 -10.04 -6.87 -5.68
C TRP A 70 -10.04 -5.35 -5.85
N VAL A 71 -10.41 -4.60 -4.81
CA VAL A 71 -10.17 -3.16 -4.73
C VAL A 71 -9.12 -2.84 -3.66
N HIS A 72 -8.07 -2.13 -4.05
CA HIS A 72 -7.04 -1.62 -3.16
C HIS A 72 -7.09 -0.09 -3.10
N ALA A 73 -6.89 0.48 -1.91
CA ALA A 73 -6.71 1.90 -1.71
C ALA A 73 -5.47 2.21 -0.85
N SER A 74 -4.62 3.12 -1.31
CA SER A 74 -3.48 3.64 -0.53
C SER A 74 -3.49 5.18 -0.41
N PRO A 75 -4.49 5.76 0.28
CA PRO A 75 -4.70 7.20 0.32
C PRO A 75 -3.47 7.96 0.87
N PRO A 76 -3.26 9.22 0.45
CA PRO A 76 -2.09 10.00 0.85
C PRO A 76 -1.87 10.05 2.37
N CYS A 77 -0.69 9.62 2.82
CA CYS A 77 -0.36 9.54 4.25
C CYS A 77 0.21 10.84 4.84
N THR A 78 0.43 11.89 4.04
CA THR A 78 1.14 13.11 4.47
C THR A 78 0.54 13.72 5.74
N MET A 79 -0.78 13.86 5.79
CA MET A 79 -1.47 14.45 6.94
C MET A 79 -1.57 13.50 8.12
N TYR A 80 -1.39 12.19 7.92
CA TYR A 80 -1.42 11.18 8.98
C TYR A 80 -0.06 10.78 9.53
N SER A 81 1.01 11.07 8.80
CA SER A 81 2.36 10.61 9.15
C SER A 81 2.88 11.31 10.40
N ARG A 82 3.27 10.52 11.41
CA ARG A 82 3.97 11.03 12.61
C ARG A 82 5.36 11.59 12.29
N ALA A 83 5.95 11.18 11.17
CA ALA A 83 7.25 11.68 10.72
C ALA A 83 7.18 13.07 10.06
N ARG A 84 5.97 13.61 9.80
CA ARG A 84 5.82 14.98 9.31
C ARG A 84 6.16 15.97 10.42
N THR A 85 7.33 16.58 10.32
CA THR A 85 7.86 17.61 11.24
C THR A 85 7.80 19.03 10.68
N THR A 86 7.47 19.18 9.39
CA THR A 86 7.38 20.47 8.68
C THR A 86 6.08 20.57 7.87
N GLY A 87 5.74 21.76 7.35
CA GLY A 87 4.63 21.96 6.42
C GLY A 87 3.33 22.54 7.02
N GLY A 88 3.38 23.15 8.21
CA GLY A 88 2.25 23.85 8.82
C GLY A 88 1.21 22.93 9.50
N PRO A 89 0.02 23.45 9.84
CA PRO A 89 -1.08 22.65 10.40
C PRO A 89 -1.45 21.45 9.51
N ARG A 90 -2.06 20.42 10.10
CA ARG A 90 -2.53 19.24 9.36
C ARG A 90 -3.98 19.46 8.93
N ASP A 91 -4.24 19.35 7.63
CA ASP A 91 -5.61 19.26 7.12
C ASP A 91 -6.08 17.80 7.20
N LEU A 92 -6.54 17.40 8.40
CA LEU A 92 -7.04 16.05 8.63
C LEU A 92 -8.43 15.85 8.01
N GLU A 93 -9.25 16.88 7.91
CA GLU A 93 -10.58 16.78 7.29
C GLU A 93 -10.47 16.52 5.79
N GLY A 94 -9.59 17.26 5.09
CA GLY A 94 -9.32 17.02 3.67
C GLY A 94 -8.73 15.64 3.41
N ALA A 95 -7.82 15.20 4.28
CA ALA A 95 -7.29 13.84 4.20
C ALA A 95 -8.37 12.78 4.46
N ASP A 96 -9.27 13.01 5.43
CA ASP A 96 -10.35 12.07 5.77
C ASP A 96 -11.35 11.97 4.60
N ARG A 97 -11.64 13.06 3.88
CA ARG A 97 -12.49 13.02 2.67
C ARG A 97 -11.96 12.08 1.59
N LEU A 98 -10.63 12.07 1.38
CA LEU A 98 -10.01 11.16 0.41
C LEU A 98 -10.16 9.69 0.84
N VAL A 99 -9.90 9.41 2.12
CA VAL A 99 -10.07 8.06 2.68
C VAL A 99 -11.53 7.62 2.56
N GLN A 100 -12.46 8.47 2.98
CA GLN A 100 -13.89 8.20 2.91
C GLN A 100 -14.32 7.89 1.48
N ARG A 101 -13.88 8.67 0.49
CA ARG A 101 -14.19 8.39 -0.91
C ARG A 101 -13.68 7.02 -1.36
N GLY A 102 -12.48 6.63 -0.94
CA GLY A 102 -11.96 5.28 -1.21
C GLY A 102 -12.83 4.19 -0.59
N LEU A 103 -13.28 4.39 0.65
CA LEU A 103 -14.21 3.49 1.34
C LEU A 103 -15.58 3.42 0.65
N ASP A 104 -16.13 4.56 0.21
CA ASP A 104 -17.42 4.61 -0.51
C ASP A 104 -17.36 3.83 -1.84
N ILE A 105 -16.20 3.87 -2.53
CA ILE A 105 -15.97 3.10 -3.75
C ILE A 105 -15.88 1.60 -3.44
N ILE A 106 -15.14 1.22 -2.39
CA ILE A 106 -15.04 -0.19 -1.95
C ILE A 106 -16.43 -0.72 -1.58
N ASP A 107 -17.18 0.04 -0.78
CA ASP A 107 -18.53 -0.31 -0.33
C ASP A 107 -19.52 -0.40 -1.50
N TYR A 108 -19.46 0.50 -2.48
CA TYR A 108 -20.32 0.39 -3.66
C TYR A 108 -19.96 -0.81 -4.55
N LEU A 109 -18.67 -1.07 -4.75
CA LEU A 109 -18.20 -2.12 -5.67
C LEU A 109 -18.35 -3.53 -5.09
N GLN A 110 -18.42 -3.67 -3.76
CA GLN A 110 -18.54 -4.96 -3.06
C GLN A 110 -17.56 -6.04 -3.60
N PRO A 111 -16.25 -5.75 -3.67
CA PRO A 111 -15.28 -6.72 -4.20
C PRO A 111 -15.11 -7.90 -3.24
N ARG A 112 -14.70 -9.05 -3.78
CA ARG A 112 -14.38 -10.23 -2.96
C ARG A 112 -13.23 -9.95 -2.00
N LEU A 113 -12.22 -9.22 -2.45
CA LEU A 113 -11.12 -8.73 -1.64
C LEU A 113 -11.09 -7.21 -1.62
N TRP A 114 -10.93 -6.61 -0.45
CA TRP A 114 -10.56 -5.21 -0.32
C TRP A 114 -9.39 -5.01 0.62
N THR A 115 -8.57 -4.01 0.31
CA THR A 115 -7.45 -3.59 1.16
C THR A 115 -7.33 -2.07 1.19
N LEU A 116 -7.09 -1.51 2.37
CA LEU A 116 -6.70 -0.11 2.56
C LEU A 116 -5.34 -0.06 3.27
N GLU A 117 -4.35 0.61 2.69
CA GLU A 117 -3.01 0.77 3.28
C GLU A 117 -2.77 2.19 3.79
N ASN A 118 -2.20 2.29 4.99
CA ASN A 118 -1.51 3.50 5.41
C ASN A 118 -0.39 3.18 6.41
N PRO A 119 0.73 3.92 6.41
CA PRO A 119 1.71 3.82 7.48
C PRO A 119 1.06 3.94 8.86
N GLN A 120 1.59 3.22 9.86
CA GLN A 120 1.10 3.36 11.23
C GLN A 120 1.26 4.82 11.67
N GLY A 121 0.15 5.48 11.99
CA GLY A 121 0.10 6.91 12.16
C GLY A 121 -1.25 7.39 12.67
N LEU A 122 -1.65 8.60 12.29
CA LEU A 122 -2.90 9.18 12.79
C LEU A 122 -4.16 8.55 12.18
N LEU A 123 -4.09 7.97 10.97
CA LEU A 123 -5.26 7.41 10.27
C LEU A 123 -5.98 6.37 11.11
N MET A 124 -5.24 5.46 11.76
CA MET A 124 -5.83 4.39 12.58
C MET A 124 -6.61 4.88 13.79
N HIS A 125 -6.47 6.15 14.17
CA HIS A 125 -7.18 6.78 15.27
C HIS A 125 -8.30 7.71 14.79
N ARG A 126 -8.49 7.89 13.47
CA ARG A 126 -9.54 8.75 12.94
C ARG A 126 -10.92 8.10 13.12
N PRO A 127 -11.98 8.87 13.42
CA PRO A 127 -13.32 8.32 13.64
C PRO A 127 -13.86 7.45 12.50
N LEU A 128 -13.66 7.86 11.23
CA LEU A 128 -14.09 7.09 10.05
C LEU A 128 -13.49 5.68 9.96
N MET A 129 -12.37 5.42 10.65
CA MET A 129 -11.71 4.11 10.67
C MET A 129 -12.17 3.23 11.84
N GLN A 130 -12.97 3.73 12.77
CA GLN A 130 -13.45 2.96 13.94
C GLN A 130 -14.23 1.71 13.54
N PRO A 131 -15.17 1.75 12.58
CA PRO A 131 -15.90 0.54 12.16
C PRO A 131 -14.99 -0.54 11.56
N LEU A 132 -13.84 -0.16 11.02
CA LEU A 132 -12.91 -1.07 10.34
C LEU A 132 -11.81 -1.62 11.27
N GLN A 133 -11.77 -1.24 12.55
CA GLN A 133 -10.74 -1.72 13.47
C GLN A 133 -10.63 -3.27 13.57
N PRO A 134 -11.74 -4.04 13.55
CA PRO A 134 -11.66 -5.51 13.53
C PRO A 134 -10.90 -6.07 12.30
N ASN A 135 -10.91 -5.32 11.20
CA ASN A 135 -10.23 -5.65 9.93
C ASN A 135 -8.78 -5.15 9.87
N MET A 136 -8.31 -4.42 10.88
CA MET A 136 -6.95 -3.87 10.87
C MET A 136 -5.92 -4.96 11.16
N ARG A 137 -4.84 -4.96 10.37
CA ARG A 137 -3.65 -5.79 10.52
C ARG A 137 -2.43 -4.89 10.49
N VAL A 138 -1.45 -5.13 11.36
CA VAL A 138 -0.22 -4.33 11.41
C VAL A 138 0.95 -5.16 10.91
N VAL A 139 1.61 -4.68 9.87
CA VAL A 139 2.74 -5.33 9.21
C VAL A 139 4.00 -4.47 9.29
N ASP A 140 5.17 -5.09 9.15
CA ASP A 140 6.44 -4.39 8.94
C ASP A 140 7.05 -4.83 7.59
N TYR A 141 7.20 -3.90 6.62
CA TYR A 141 7.60 -4.23 5.23
C TYR A 141 8.93 -4.99 5.09
N CYS A 142 9.83 -4.91 6.07
CA CYS A 142 11.06 -5.69 6.06
C CYS A 142 10.85 -7.20 6.20
N GLN A 143 9.71 -7.62 6.74
CA GLN A 143 9.32 -9.04 6.74
C GLN A 143 8.81 -9.50 5.36
N TYR A 144 8.65 -8.57 4.42
CA TYR A 144 8.20 -8.81 3.05
C TYR A 144 9.25 -8.38 2.01
N GLY A 145 10.53 -8.33 2.41
CA GLY A 145 11.66 -8.12 1.51
C GLY A 145 12.15 -6.67 1.37
N SER A 146 11.55 -5.69 2.07
CA SER A 146 12.12 -4.33 2.10
C SER A 146 13.38 -4.25 2.97
N PRO A 147 14.45 -3.54 2.56
CA PRO A 147 15.66 -3.43 3.38
C PRO A 147 15.51 -2.45 4.56
N TRP A 148 14.36 -1.80 4.69
CA TRP A 148 14.00 -0.90 5.79
C TRP A 148 12.71 -1.35 6.47
N ARG A 149 12.54 -0.96 7.73
CA ARG A 149 11.24 -1.09 8.40
C ARG A 149 10.31 0.05 8.01
N LYS A 150 9.17 -0.29 7.42
CA LYS A 150 7.99 0.57 7.33
C LYS A 150 6.85 -0.16 8.04
N ARG A 151 6.49 0.33 9.24
CA ARG A 151 5.34 -0.20 9.97
C ARG A 151 4.08 0.37 9.36
N THR A 152 3.16 -0.50 8.96
CA THR A 152 2.00 -0.14 8.15
C THR A 152 0.75 -0.85 8.70
N CYS A 153 -0.36 -0.12 8.72
CA CYS A 153 -1.69 -0.67 8.95
C CYS A 153 -2.31 -1.03 7.60
N ILE A 154 -2.83 -2.26 7.51
CA ILE A 154 -3.64 -2.75 6.40
C ILE A 154 -5.02 -3.05 6.97
N TRP A 155 -6.07 -2.40 6.47
CA TRP A 155 -7.44 -2.80 6.74
C TRP A 155 -7.89 -3.72 5.60
N THR A 156 -8.42 -4.90 5.91
CA THR A 156 -8.80 -5.87 4.87
C THR A 156 -9.82 -6.90 5.36
N ASN A 157 -10.57 -7.47 4.42
CA ASN A 157 -11.39 -8.67 4.63
C ASN A 157 -10.66 -9.98 4.30
N ALA A 158 -9.36 -9.97 4.00
CA ALA A 158 -8.59 -11.20 3.79
C ALA A 158 -8.48 -12.02 5.10
N GLY A 159 -9.43 -12.94 5.32
CA GLY A 159 -9.57 -13.70 6.56
C GLY A 159 -8.37 -14.60 6.87
N GLY A 160 -7.75 -15.18 5.85
CA GLY A 160 -6.56 -16.04 5.99
C GLY A 160 -5.22 -15.28 5.94
N PHE A 161 -5.23 -13.95 5.95
CA PHE A 161 -4.00 -13.17 5.91
C PHE A 161 -3.33 -13.08 7.28
N GLU A 162 -2.13 -13.66 7.39
CA GLU A 162 -1.29 -13.62 8.60
C GLU A 162 -0.25 -12.49 8.53
N PRO A 163 -0.36 -11.43 9.36
CA PRO A 163 0.53 -10.28 9.29
C PRO A 163 1.89 -10.56 9.96
N LEU A 164 2.97 -10.26 9.25
CA LEU A 164 4.33 -10.39 9.76
C LEU A 164 4.81 -9.07 10.37
N ARG A 165 5.31 -9.14 11.60
CA ARG A 165 5.93 -8.02 12.34
C ARG A 165 7.41 -8.26 12.58
N CYS A 166 8.18 -7.20 12.50
CA CYS A 166 9.63 -7.28 12.64
C CYS A 166 10.04 -7.56 14.09
N ASN A 167 10.90 -8.58 14.27
CA ASN A 167 11.77 -8.71 15.42
C ASN A 167 13.21 -8.35 14.99
N PRO A 168 13.80 -7.24 15.48
CA PRO A 168 15.12 -6.79 15.06
C PRO A 168 16.25 -7.80 15.29
N ARG A 169 16.06 -8.78 16.19
CA ARG A 169 17.06 -9.83 16.48
C ARG A 169 17.08 -10.94 15.43
N THR A 170 15.99 -11.12 14.68
CA THR A 170 15.84 -12.21 13.71
C THR A 170 15.49 -11.71 12.30
N CYS A 171 15.34 -10.41 12.12
CA CYS A 171 15.03 -9.82 10.83
C CYS A 171 16.23 -9.91 9.89
N ALA A 172 16.06 -10.52 8.72
CA ALA A 172 17.09 -10.63 7.69
C ALA A 172 17.56 -9.26 7.15
N SER A 173 16.72 -8.23 7.29
CA SER A 173 17.07 -6.84 6.95
C SER A 173 17.70 -6.08 8.11
N CYS A 174 18.07 -6.76 9.20
CA CYS A 174 18.83 -6.19 10.30
C CYS A 174 20.26 -6.73 10.34
N LYS A 175 21.21 -5.86 10.68
CA LYS A 175 22.58 -6.18 11.07
C LYS A 175 22.84 -5.53 12.43
N ASP A 176 23.36 -6.29 13.39
CA ASP A 176 23.64 -5.83 14.76
C ASP A 176 22.44 -5.13 15.44
N GLY A 177 21.23 -5.67 15.20
CA GLY A 177 19.98 -5.13 15.74
C GLY A 177 19.43 -3.88 15.03
N MET A 178 20.07 -3.42 13.95
CA MET A 178 19.66 -2.25 13.18
C MET A 178 19.32 -2.58 11.73
N HIS A 179 18.28 -1.95 11.17
CA HIS A 179 17.91 -2.17 9.78
C HIS A 179 19.01 -1.65 8.83
N ILE A 180 19.30 -2.43 7.79
CA ILE A 180 20.36 -2.16 6.81
C ILE A 180 20.06 -0.97 5.90
N VAL A 181 18.84 -0.44 5.90
CA VAL A 181 18.45 0.84 5.29
C VAL A 181 17.47 1.59 6.19
N ARG A 182 17.54 2.92 6.21
CA ARG A 182 16.51 3.79 6.82
C ARG A 182 15.43 4.19 5.82
N LEU A 183 14.19 4.21 6.31
CA LEU A 183 13.06 4.75 5.57
C LEU A 183 13.24 6.26 5.32
N SER A 184 13.81 6.99 6.29
CA SER A 184 14.13 8.42 6.14
C SER A 184 15.19 8.64 5.05
N ASN A 185 15.16 9.82 4.42
CA ASN A 185 16.17 10.24 3.46
C ASN A 185 17.40 10.89 4.10
N SER A 186 17.43 11.01 5.43
CA SER A 186 18.61 11.48 6.17
C SER A 186 19.68 10.41 6.20
N TRP A 187 20.88 10.76 5.73
CA TRP A 187 22.06 9.92 5.85
C TRP A 187 22.53 9.84 7.32
N PRO A 188 22.99 8.67 7.78
CA PRO A 188 23.70 8.58 9.05
C PRO A 188 24.90 9.53 9.06
N LYS A 189 25.19 10.13 10.23
CA LYS A 189 26.46 10.85 10.43
C LYS A 189 27.66 9.90 10.55
N ASP A 190 27.40 8.63 10.86
CA ASP A 190 28.39 7.56 10.91
C ASP A 190 28.71 7.06 9.49
N GLU A 191 29.97 7.15 9.09
CA GLU A 191 30.42 6.86 7.72
C GLU A 191 30.36 5.35 7.39
N ALA A 192 30.57 4.47 8.37
CA ALA A 192 30.47 3.02 8.17
C ALA A 192 29.01 2.62 7.91
N LEU A 193 28.07 3.19 8.68
CA LEU A 193 26.64 3.02 8.48
C LEU A 193 26.15 3.67 7.17
N ALA A 194 26.71 4.83 6.80
CA ALA A 194 26.41 5.48 5.53
C ALA A 194 26.89 4.64 4.32
N ALA A 195 28.09 4.05 4.38
CA ALA A 195 28.62 3.17 3.35
C ALA A 195 27.74 1.92 3.15
N GLN A 196 27.27 1.30 4.23
CA GLN A 196 26.28 0.21 4.18
C GLN A 196 25.00 0.63 3.44
N TYR A 197 24.49 1.85 3.69
CA TYR A 197 23.27 2.34 3.04
C TYR A 197 23.50 2.68 1.55
N ARG A 198 24.72 3.07 1.15
CA ARG A 198 25.04 3.31 -0.26
C ARG A 198 25.05 2.02 -1.10
N GLN A 199 25.40 0.89 -0.50
CA GLN A 199 25.40 -0.42 -1.17
C GLN A 199 23.98 -0.87 -1.55
N HIS A 200 23.00 -0.53 -0.71
CA HIS A 200 21.59 -0.78 -0.98
C HIS A 200 20.95 0.49 -1.55
N LYS A 201 21.03 0.68 -2.88
CA LYS A 201 20.47 1.85 -3.59
C LYS A 201 19.18 2.31 -2.91
N ALA A 202 19.23 3.46 -2.24
CA ALA A 202 18.03 4.11 -1.75
C ALA A 202 17.22 4.48 -3.00
N SER A 203 16.28 3.61 -3.34
CA SER A 203 15.28 3.90 -4.33
C SER A 203 14.57 5.18 -3.85
N SER A 204 14.20 6.06 -4.79
CA SER A 204 13.53 7.35 -4.50
C SER A 204 12.50 7.30 -3.35
N ARG A 205 12.18 8.45 -2.74
CA ARG A 205 11.12 8.54 -1.71
C ARG A 205 9.82 7.80 -2.12
N TRP A 206 9.50 7.81 -3.41
CA TRP A 206 8.34 7.16 -4.00
C TRP A 206 8.43 5.63 -3.96
N SER A 207 9.57 5.07 -4.36
CA SER A 207 9.80 3.62 -4.31
C SER A 207 9.98 3.08 -2.89
N LYS A 208 10.32 3.92 -1.91
CA LYS A 208 10.25 3.52 -0.48
C LYS A 208 8.82 3.40 0.06
N GLY A 209 7.86 4.02 -0.63
CA GLY A 209 6.44 3.96 -0.29
C GLY A 209 5.74 2.71 -0.85
N ALA A 210 6.27 2.14 -1.93
CA ALA A 210 5.67 1.04 -2.67
C ALA A 210 5.40 -0.21 -1.81
N LEU A 211 4.28 -0.88 -2.10
CA LEU A 211 3.92 -2.14 -1.44
C LEU A 211 4.90 -3.24 -1.86
N PRO A 212 5.46 -4.03 -0.92
CA PRO A 212 6.34 -5.12 -1.27
C PRO A 212 5.57 -6.22 -2.02
N PRO A 213 6.09 -6.79 -3.12
CA PRO A 213 5.42 -7.87 -3.85
C PRO A 213 5.00 -9.04 -2.96
N ALA A 214 5.86 -9.48 -2.04
CA ALA A 214 5.55 -10.57 -1.11
C ALA A 214 4.39 -10.25 -0.14
N LEU A 215 4.14 -8.97 0.15
CA LEU A 215 2.96 -8.56 0.92
C LEU A 215 1.68 -8.71 0.08
N LEU A 216 1.74 -8.35 -1.20
CA LEU A 216 0.62 -8.50 -2.14
C LEU A 216 0.31 -9.97 -2.39
N ASP A 217 1.34 -10.83 -2.51
CA ASP A 217 1.17 -12.28 -2.61
C ASP A 217 0.44 -12.85 -1.39
N ALA A 218 0.83 -12.42 -0.18
CA ALA A 218 0.21 -12.86 1.07
C ALA A 218 -1.25 -12.39 1.20
N LEU A 219 -1.56 -11.15 0.78
CA LEU A 219 -2.92 -10.61 0.78
C LEU A 219 -3.83 -11.34 -0.22
N ALA A 220 -3.34 -11.56 -1.44
CA ALA A 220 -4.08 -12.28 -2.48
C ALA A 220 -4.37 -13.73 -2.08
N SER A 221 -3.40 -14.40 -1.44
CA SER A 221 -3.55 -15.77 -0.95
C SER A 221 -4.53 -15.85 0.25
N GLY A 222 -4.44 -14.90 1.18
CA GLY A 222 -5.31 -14.85 2.36
C GLY A 222 -6.80 -14.60 2.04
N ALA A 223 -7.09 -14.08 0.84
CA ALA A 223 -8.46 -13.90 0.33
C ALA A 223 -9.07 -15.16 -0.29
N ALA A 224 -8.25 -16.15 -0.67
CA ALA A 224 -8.73 -17.40 -1.27
C ALA A 224 -9.21 -18.43 -0.23
N GLY A 225 -8.89 -18.22 1.05
CA GLY A 225 -9.28 -19.10 2.16
C GLY A 225 -10.43 -18.59 3.03
N ALA A 226 -11.14 -17.54 2.60
CA ALA A 226 -12.25 -16.91 3.32
C ALA A 226 -13.58 -17.12 2.58
#